data_AF-A0A096FKD5-F1
#
_entry.id   AF-A0A096FKD5-F1
#
_cell.length_a   1.000
_cell.length_b   1.000
_cell.length_c   1.000
_cell.angle_alpha   90.00
_cell.angle_beta   90.00
_cell.angle_gamma   90.00
#
_symmetry.space_group_name_H-M   'P 1'
#
loop_
_entity.id
_entity.type
_entity.pdbx_description
1 polymer ?
#
loop_
_entity_poly.entity_id
_entity_poly.type
_entity_poly.pdbx_seq_one_letter_code
_entity_poly.pdbx_strand_id
1 'polypeptide(L)'
;MMALTAPANADLRFVCNPAQLPMLETQMLEYLGKLDIDLALVTQSEQQDTGVVVYALATPADDTDTLDLVRRVEYNVPLEIVQLPERKGKLRKVATVSKKEILLSVLQHGRMTSFDDGACSLGALEDHIGLRQNIVAWTEVLQWTWPNGGRARWNVRYWANGTPRNGVSTAAALMDAFQSQHKYAIGCYTAAKLLMAQGVVDYFQRVRPDASRELGVERRLALDGDPLVDVEPPRMWSFEKEFDPATLSRPGKLLRIAEHVAPRNFIPGDWAYFVNTDPRFSQKTGYEGSNAIYLGRGKFGDFYNDNHHAYTFDQKLDEVYQWRNGVFSRSRDFRKIQEMSAQDYERLARTPEEGGLVLDIRATPQLFGYETQPPPAAR
;
A
#
# COMPACT_ATOMS: atom_id res chain seq x y z
N MET A 1 -11.49 -24.63 28.61
CA MET A 1 -10.54 -23.67 28.00
C MET A 1 -11.22 -23.09 26.77
N MET A 2 -11.94 -21.98 26.95
CA MET A 2 -12.50 -21.23 25.83
C MET A 2 -11.36 -20.49 25.16
N ALA A 3 -11.09 -20.81 23.90
CA ALA A 3 -10.29 -19.94 23.04
C ALA A 3 -11.03 -18.59 22.95
N LEU A 4 -10.37 -17.53 23.40
CA LEU A 4 -10.76 -16.16 23.10
C LEU A 4 -10.67 -15.99 21.58
N THR A 5 -11.76 -16.23 20.87
CA THR A 5 -11.96 -15.64 19.55
C THR A 5 -12.03 -14.14 19.76
N ALA A 6 -10.98 -13.42 19.38
CA ALA A 6 -10.98 -11.97 19.35
C ALA A 6 -12.21 -11.49 18.57
N PRO A 7 -13.01 -10.53 19.07
CA PRO A 7 -14.00 -9.90 18.21
C PRO A 7 -13.22 -9.23 17.07
N ALA A 8 -13.62 -9.47 15.84
CA ALA A 8 -13.21 -8.63 14.74
C ALA A 8 -13.64 -7.20 15.10
N ASN A 9 -12.65 -6.33 15.33
CA ASN A 9 -12.51 -4.93 14.90
C ASN A 9 -11.59 -4.21 15.86
N ALA A 10 -10.50 -3.68 15.32
CA ALA A 10 -9.49 -3.05 16.13
C ALA A 10 -8.71 -2.18 15.16
N ASP A 11 -8.66 -0.86 15.35
CA ASP A 11 -8.52 0.06 14.20
C ASP A 11 -7.20 0.84 14.25
N LEU A 12 -7.07 1.77 15.19
CA LEU A 12 -5.80 2.41 15.53
C LEU A 12 -5.46 2.14 16.99
N ARG A 13 -4.51 1.24 17.23
CA ARG A 13 -4.04 0.90 18.58
C ARG A 13 -2.67 1.47 18.86
N PHE A 14 -2.52 2.06 20.03
CA PHE A 14 -1.23 2.37 20.62
C PHE A 14 -1.01 1.49 21.85
N VAL A 15 0.18 0.91 21.96
CA VAL A 15 0.63 0.16 23.15
C VAL A 15 1.87 0.86 23.69
N CYS A 16 1.70 1.50 24.84
CA CYS A 16 2.63 2.50 25.36
C CYS A 16 3.03 2.17 26.79
N ASN A 17 4.07 2.84 27.29
CA ASN A 17 4.18 2.98 28.74
C ASN A 17 2.98 3.82 29.24
N PRO A 18 2.25 3.40 30.29
CA PRO A 18 1.09 4.14 30.81
C PRO A 18 1.36 5.63 31.06
N ALA A 19 2.58 6.00 31.46
CA ALA A 19 2.97 7.39 31.68
C ALA A 19 2.96 8.27 30.41
N GLN A 20 2.97 7.67 29.21
CA GLN A 20 2.95 8.38 27.93
C GLN A 20 1.53 8.66 27.42
N LEU A 21 0.51 7.93 27.92
CA LEU A 21 -0.85 8.00 27.40
C LEU A 21 -1.46 9.40 27.45
N PRO A 22 -1.39 10.16 28.57
CA PRO A 22 -2.03 11.49 28.62
C PRO A 22 -1.48 12.49 27.59
N MET A 23 -0.17 12.40 27.31
CA MET A 23 0.47 13.24 26.29
C MET A 23 0.04 12.80 24.88
N LEU A 24 -0.02 11.48 24.63
CA LEU A 24 -0.45 10.94 23.35
C LEU A 24 -1.89 11.32 23.04
N GLU A 25 -2.79 11.26 24.02
CA GLU A 25 -4.21 11.63 23.85
C GLU A 25 -4.36 13.12 23.49
N THR A 26 -3.65 13.99 24.21
CA THR A 26 -3.62 15.43 23.90
C THR A 26 -3.14 15.67 22.47
N GLN A 27 -2.03 15.03 22.09
CA GLN A 27 -1.47 15.10 20.74
C GLN A 27 -2.45 14.57 19.67
N MET A 28 -3.16 13.48 19.96
CA MET A 28 -4.13 12.90 19.04
C MET A 28 -5.32 13.84 18.80
N LEU A 29 -5.84 14.49 19.85
CA LEU A 29 -6.90 15.48 19.73
C LEU A 29 -6.47 16.68 18.86
N GLU A 30 -5.25 17.19 19.07
CA GLU A 30 -4.68 18.24 18.23
C GLU A 30 -4.54 17.80 16.76
N TYR A 31 -4.13 16.55 16.54
CA TYR A 31 -3.94 16.02 15.19
C TYR A 31 -5.27 15.80 14.45
N LEU A 32 -6.30 15.30 15.13
CA LEU A 32 -7.66 15.21 14.59
C LEU A 32 -8.18 16.59 14.19
N GLY A 33 -8.01 17.59 15.05
CA GLY A 33 -8.37 18.98 14.76
C GLY A 33 -7.58 19.57 13.57
N LYS A 34 -6.27 19.29 13.48
CA LYS A 34 -5.42 19.71 12.36
C LYS A 34 -5.86 19.13 11.01
N LEU A 35 -6.45 17.93 11.02
CA LEU A 35 -6.99 17.28 9.82
C LEU A 35 -8.48 17.56 9.60
N ASP A 36 -9.09 18.46 10.39
CA ASP A 36 -10.51 18.80 10.30
C ASP A 36 -11.42 17.56 10.44
N ILE A 37 -11.06 16.65 11.35
CA ILE A 37 -11.89 15.49 11.69
C ILE A 37 -12.68 15.83 12.94
N ASP A 38 -14.01 15.80 12.83
CA ASP A 38 -14.91 16.01 13.95
C ASP A 38 -14.72 14.88 14.98
N LEU A 39 -14.53 15.26 16.25
CA LEU A 39 -14.35 14.32 17.36
C LEU A 39 -15.58 13.42 17.55
N ALA A 40 -16.78 13.87 17.15
CA ALA A 40 -17.99 13.04 17.18
C ALA A 40 -17.91 11.81 16.26
N LEU A 41 -17.01 11.83 15.26
CA LEU A 41 -16.77 10.71 14.35
C LEU A 41 -15.80 9.68 14.91
N VAL A 42 -15.15 9.95 16.04
CA VAL A 42 -14.10 9.10 16.60
C VAL A 42 -14.51 8.63 17.99
N THR A 43 -14.43 7.33 18.20
CA THR A 43 -14.54 6.71 19.51
C THR A 43 -13.14 6.39 20.04
N GLN A 44 -12.99 6.49 21.36
CA GLN A 44 -11.76 6.14 22.07
C GLN A 44 -12.11 5.13 23.16
N SER A 45 -11.26 4.11 23.30
CA SER A 45 -11.28 3.20 24.44
C SER A 45 -9.88 3.09 25.03
N GLU A 46 -9.78 3.12 26.35
CA GLU A 46 -8.51 3.14 27.08
C GLU A 46 -8.49 2.01 28.11
N GLN A 47 -7.34 1.35 28.24
CA GLN A 47 -7.02 0.43 29.33
C GLN A 47 -5.75 0.94 30.03
N GLN A 48 -5.94 1.84 31.00
CA GLN A 48 -4.84 2.53 31.70
C GLN A 48 -3.83 1.57 32.32
N ASP A 49 -4.31 0.48 32.93
CA ASP A 49 -3.47 -0.52 33.60
C ASP A 49 -2.53 -1.26 32.64
N THR A 50 -2.89 -1.36 31.35
CA THR A 50 -2.13 -2.08 30.33
C THR A 50 -1.41 -1.16 29.36
N GLY A 51 -1.56 0.17 29.49
CA GLY A 51 -0.92 1.15 28.61
C GLY A 51 -1.49 1.15 27.19
N VAL A 52 -2.74 0.71 27.00
CA VAL A 52 -3.36 0.55 25.68
C VAL A 52 -4.43 1.61 25.46
N VAL A 53 -4.38 2.29 24.32
CA VAL A 53 -5.46 3.15 23.83
C VAL A 53 -5.81 2.77 22.39
N VAL A 54 -7.10 2.73 22.08
CA VAL A 54 -7.63 2.42 20.75
C VAL A 54 -8.55 3.53 20.29
N TYR A 55 -8.34 4.00 19.06
CA TYR A 55 -9.19 4.94 18.36
C TYR A 55 -9.86 4.26 17.17
N ALA A 56 -11.14 4.54 16.95
CA ALA A 56 -11.95 3.95 15.91
C ALA A 56 -12.99 4.94 15.37
N LEU A 57 -13.47 4.77 14.14
CA LEU A 57 -14.63 5.53 13.66
C LEU A 57 -15.90 5.10 14.39
N ALA A 58 -16.77 6.09 14.68
CA ALA A 58 -18.07 5.91 15.32
C ALA A 58 -19.12 5.31 14.37
N THR A 59 -18.75 4.27 13.64
CA THR A 59 -19.61 3.50 12.73
C THR A 59 -19.95 2.13 13.34
N PRO A 60 -20.99 1.43 12.83
CA PRO A 60 -21.24 0.04 13.21
C PRO A 60 -20.00 -0.83 13.04
N ALA A 61 -19.85 -1.84 13.89
CA ALA A 61 -18.73 -2.76 13.86
C ALA A 61 -18.64 -3.52 12.51
N ASP A 62 -19.77 -3.87 11.90
CA ASP A 62 -19.80 -4.57 10.61
C ASP A 62 -19.51 -3.65 9.40
N ASP A 63 -19.48 -2.33 9.60
CA ASP A 63 -19.04 -1.38 8.58
C ASP A 63 -17.51 -1.37 8.49
N THR A 64 -16.99 -2.12 7.53
CA THR A 64 -15.54 -2.24 7.29
C THR A 64 -15.09 -1.60 5.97
N ASP A 65 -16.00 -0.94 5.25
CA ASP A 65 -15.71 -0.40 3.92
C ASP A 65 -14.95 0.93 4.03
N THR A 66 -13.82 1.00 3.32
CA THR A 66 -12.99 2.20 3.21
C THR A 66 -13.01 2.80 1.80
N LEU A 67 -13.61 2.10 0.83
CA LEU A 67 -13.67 2.49 -0.57
C LEU A 67 -14.65 3.65 -0.79
N ASP A 68 -15.60 3.84 0.12
CA ASP A 68 -16.68 4.82 0.00
C ASP A 68 -16.54 6.03 0.94
N LEU A 69 -15.46 6.14 1.73
CA LEU A 69 -15.26 7.23 2.71
C LEU A 69 -15.43 8.62 2.09
N VAL A 70 -14.96 8.83 0.87
CA VAL A 70 -15.10 10.12 0.14
C VAL A 70 -16.56 10.45 -0.23
N ARG A 71 -17.45 9.46 -0.23
CA ARG A 71 -18.89 9.61 -0.50
C ARG A 71 -19.69 9.89 0.77
N ARG A 72 -19.10 9.65 1.95
CA ARG A 72 -19.72 9.92 3.25
C ARG A 72 -19.57 11.42 3.55
N VAL A 73 -20.67 12.14 3.42
CA VAL A 73 -20.70 13.61 3.39
C VAL A 73 -20.19 14.22 4.70
N GLU A 74 -20.51 13.55 5.81
CA GLU A 74 -20.06 13.87 7.16
C GLU A 74 -18.54 13.88 7.31
N TYR A 75 -17.81 13.13 6.48
CA TYR A 75 -16.34 13.07 6.53
C TYR A 75 -15.69 14.22 5.77
N ASN A 76 -16.40 14.88 4.85
CA ASN A 76 -15.91 16.01 4.06
C ASN A 76 -14.44 15.84 3.63
N VAL A 77 -14.17 14.78 2.86
CA VAL A 77 -12.81 14.36 2.50
C VAL A 77 -12.32 15.14 1.27
N PRO A 78 -11.28 16.00 1.39
CA PRO A 78 -10.75 16.73 0.25
C PRO A 78 -9.69 15.92 -0.50
N LEU A 79 -9.38 16.36 -1.72
CA LEU A 79 -8.09 16.08 -2.36
C LEU A 79 -7.03 17.06 -1.83
N GLU A 80 -5.79 16.60 -1.73
CA GLU A 80 -4.64 17.47 -1.45
C GLU A 80 -3.76 17.64 -2.70
N ILE A 81 -3.14 18.81 -2.84
CA ILE A 81 -2.16 19.06 -3.91
C ILE A 81 -0.76 18.94 -3.34
N VAL A 82 0.03 18.01 -3.86
CA VAL A 82 1.46 17.87 -3.52
C VAL A 82 2.34 18.21 -4.72
N GLN A 83 3.60 18.57 -4.46
CA GLN A 83 4.57 18.88 -5.50
C GLN A 83 5.60 17.76 -5.60
N LEU A 84 5.71 17.14 -6.77
CA LEU A 84 6.69 16.09 -7.04
C LEU A 84 7.81 16.61 -7.95
N PRO A 85 9.06 16.19 -7.72
CA PRO A 85 10.17 16.47 -8.62
C PRO A 85 9.93 15.91 -10.03
N GLU A 86 10.26 16.73 -11.03
CA GLU A 86 10.28 16.36 -12.44
C GLU A 86 11.70 16.59 -13.01
N ARG A 87 11.92 16.17 -14.27
CA ARG A 87 13.16 16.40 -14.99
C ARG A 87 13.54 17.89 -15.00
N LYS A 88 14.87 18.13 -14.99
CA LYS A 88 15.48 19.47 -15.07
C LYS A 88 15.09 20.41 -13.92
N GLY A 89 14.85 19.85 -12.73
CA GLY A 89 14.54 20.63 -11.52
C GLY A 89 13.15 21.26 -11.50
N LYS A 90 12.27 20.87 -12.42
CA LYS A 90 10.87 21.31 -12.40
C LYS A 90 10.10 20.59 -11.29
N LEU A 91 9.01 21.21 -10.86
CA LEU A 91 8.05 20.61 -9.93
C LEU A 91 6.71 20.45 -10.64
N ARG A 92 6.09 19.28 -10.46
CA ARG A 92 4.76 18.98 -10.96
C ARG A 92 3.78 18.94 -9.78
N LYS A 93 2.68 19.68 -9.91
CA LYS A 93 1.55 19.58 -8.97
C LYS A 93 0.75 18.32 -9.27
N VAL A 94 0.46 17.53 -8.24
CA VAL A 94 -0.34 16.31 -8.32
C VAL A 94 -1.47 16.42 -7.30
N ALA A 95 -2.71 16.25 -7.77
CA ALA A 95 -3.84 16.06 -6.87
C ALA A 95 -3.83 14.61 -6.39
N THR A 96 -3.81 14.40 -5.08
CA THR A 96 -3.65 13.10 -4.42
C THR A 96 -4.59 13.00 -3.22
N VAL A 97 -4.62 11.81 -2.62
CA VAL A 97 -5.34 11.55 -1.37
C VAL A 97 -4.97 12.52 -0.26
N SER A 98 -5.93 12.92 0.56
CA SER A 98 -5.66 13.73 1.74
C SER A 98 -5.15 12.88 2.91
N LYS A 99 -4.39 13.52 3.81
CA LYS A 99 -4.02 12.89 5.08
C LYS A 99 -5.24 12.58 5.94
N LYS A 100 -6.30 13.39 5.81
CA LYS A 100 -7.62 13.16 6.39
C LYS A 100 -8.19 11.81 5.95
N GLU A 101 -8.26 11.54 4.65
CA GLU A 101 -8.76 10.26 4.13
C GLU A 101 -7.96 9.07 4.65
N ILE A 102 -6.63 9.20 4.68
CA ILE A 102 -5.76 8.15 5.19
C ILE A 102 -6.03 7.88 6.67
N LEU A 103 -6.12 8.92 7.51
CA LEU A 103 -6.42 8.73 8.94
C LEU A 103 -7.82 8.13 9.15
N LEU A 104 -8.84 8.59 8.43
CA LEU A 104 -10.17 7.98 8.47
C LEU A 104 -10.12 6.49 8.10
N SER A 105 -9.34 6.13 7.08
CA SER A 105 -9.16 4.73 6.67
C SER A 105 -8.41 3.90 7.73
N VAL A 106 -7.48 4.51 8.47
CA VAL A 106 -6.78 3.88 9.63
C VAL A 106 -7.72 3.67 10.81
N LEU A 107 -8.69 4.56 11.01
CA LEU A 107 -9.68 4.49 12.09
C LEU A 107 -10.88 3.58 11.74
N GLN A 108 -11.07 3.19 10.49
CA GLN A 108 -12.20 2.36 10.05
C GLN A 108 -12.03 0.90 10.47
N HIS A 109 -13.14 0.29 10.91
CA HIS A 109 -13.23 -1.15 11.23
C HIS A 109 -12.74 -2.04 10.09
N GLY A 110 -12.29 -3.24 10.45
CA GLY A 110 -11.94 -4.29 9.49
C GLY A 110 -10.45 -4.57 9.37
N ARG A 111 -9.57 -3.85 10.08
CA ARG A 111 -8.18 -4.26 10.31
C ARG A 111 -7.49 -3.48 11.41
N MET A 112 -6.45 -4.09 11.99
CA MET A 112 -5.60 -3.47 13.01
C MET A 112 -4.37 -2.76 12.47
N THR A 113 -4.22 -1.48 12.82
CA THR A 113 -2.98 -0.73 12.73
C THR A 113 -2.42 -0.44 14.12
N SER A 114 -1.29 -1.05 14.47
CA SER A 114 -0.68 -0.91 15.80
C SER A 114 0.62 -0.12 15.79
N PHE A 115 0.81 0.65 16.86
CA PHE A 115 1.97 1.47 17.19
C PHE A 115 2.45 1.10 18.59
N ASP A 116 3.40 0.16 18.63
CA ASP A 116 3.84 -0.48 19.87
C ASP A 116 5.26 -0.02 20.25
N ASP A 117 5.59 -0.08 21.54
CA ASP A 117 6.92 0.22 22.08
C ASP A 117 7.49 1.57 21.59
N GLY A 118 8.64 1.55 20.91
CA GLY A 118 9.28 2.75 20.34
C GLY A 118 8.46 3.47 19.27
N ALA A 119 7.42 2.81 18.74
CA ALA A 119 6.47 3.39 17.81
C ALA A 119 5.23 3.97 18.47
N CYS A 120 4.99 3.77 19.77
CA CYS A 120 3.93 4.51 20.47
C CYS A 120 4.28 6.01 20.55
N SER A 121 3.91 6.76 19.53
CA SER A 121 4.01 8.21 19.47
C SER A 121 3.13 8.77 18.35
N LEU A 122 2.65 10.01 18.51
CA LEU A 122 1.98 10.71 17.40
C LEU A 122 2.93 10.86 16.19
N GLY A 123 4.22 11.07 16.42
CA GLY A 123 5.21 11.23 15.35
C GLY A 123 5.30 10.02 14.41
N ALA A 124 5.15 8.81 14.95
CA ALA A 124 5.10 7.58 14.16
C ALA A 124 3.81 7.49 13.31
N LEU A 125 2.66 7.89 13.87
CA LEU A 125 1.40 7.96 13.12
C LEU A 125 1.46 9.00 12.00
N GLU A 126 1.97 10.21 12.28
CA GLU A 126 2.15 11.25 11.27
C GLU A 126 3.07 10.79 10.14
N ASP A 127 4.16 10.07 10.45
CA ASP A 127 5.03 9.46 9.45
C ASP A 127 4.33 8.39 8.63
N HIS A 128 3.57 7.51 9.27
CA HIS A 128 2.81 6.47 8.58
C HIS A 128 1.83 7.08 7.58
N ILE A 129 1.11 8.12 7.97
CA ILE A 129 0.14 8.84 7.13
C ILE A 129 0.85 9.61 6.00
N GLY A 130 1.90 10.36 6.34
CA GLY A 130 2.65 11.16 5.36
C GLY A 130 3.31 10.31 4.29
N LEU A 131 3.88 9.17 4.69
CA LEU A 131 4.55 8.25 3.78
C LEU A 131 3.57 7.54 2.85
N ARG A 132 2.39 7.15 3.35
CA ARG A 132 1.28 6.66 2.53
C ARG A 132 0.82 7.67 1.49
N GLN A 133 0.62 8.93 1.88
CA GLN A 133 0.27 9.99 0.94
C GLN A 133 1.35 10.16 -0.14
N ASN A 134 2.63 10.06 0.25
CA ASN A 134 3.73 10.20 -0.71
C ASN A 134 3.78 9.05 -1.72
N ILE A 135 3.56 7.81 -1.27
CA ILE A 135 3.43 6.64 -2.15
C ILE A 135 2.29 6.85 -3.14
N VAL A 136 1.11 7.25 -2.67
CA VAL A 136 -0.05 7.50 -3.53
C VAL A 136 0.24 8.59 -4.54
N ALA A 137 0.84 9.71 -4.13
CA ALA A 137 1.17 10.81 -5.02
C ALA A 137 2.08 10.40 -6.19
N TRP A 138 3.08 9.54 -5.94
CA TRP A 138 3.93 8.98 -7.00
C TRP A 138 3.19 8.01 -7.93
N THR A 139 2.03 7.51 -7.51
CA THR A 139 1.20 6.55 -8.25
C THR A 139 0.16 7.21 -9.17
N GLU A 140 -0.33 8.41 -8.83
CA GLU A 140 -1.49 9.07 -9.48
C GLU A 140 -1.39 9.22 -11.02
N VAL A 141 -0.18 9.25 -11.59
CA VAL A 141 0.05 9.61 -13.00
C VAL A 141 1.16 8.77 -13.63
N LEU A 142 1.13 7.46 -13.38
CA LEU A 142 2.04 6.48 -13.97
C LEU A 142 1.65 6.09 -15.39
N GLN A 143 2.65 5.74 -16.19
CA GLN A 143 2.58 5.44 -17.62
C GLN A 143 3.84 4.69 -18.10
N TRP A 144 4.28 3.68 -17.35
CA TRP A 144 5.34 2.78 -17.82
C TRP A 144 4.84 1.92 -18.98
N THR A 145 5.76 1.27 -19.70
CA THR A 145 5.38 0.35 -20.77
C THR A 145 5.18 -1.08 -20.23
N TRP A 146 4.08 -1.74 -20.57
CA TRP A 146 3.96 -3.19 -20.33
C TRP A 146 4.86 -3.96 -21.32
N PRO A 147 5.69 -4.92 -20.87
CA PRO A 147 6.64 -5.62 -21.74
C PRO A 147 5.99 -6.61 -22.73
N ASN A 148 4.67 -6.86 -22.64
CA ASN A 148 3.94 -7.78 -23.54
C ASN A 148 4.57 -9.19 -23.61
N GLY A 149 4.95 -9.76 -22.45
CA GLY A 149 5.62 -11.06 -22.36
C GLY A 149 7.11 -11.06 -22.76
N GLY A 150 7.64 -9.92 -23.20
CA GLY A 150 9.08 -9.73 -23.43
C GLY A 150 9.87 -9.52 -22.13
N ARG A 151 11.20 -9.41 -22.28
CA ARG A 151 12.09 -9.07 -21.15
C ARG A 151 11.86 -7.64 -20.69
N ALA A 152 12.08 -7.40 -19.40
CA ALA A 152 12.08 -6.04 -18.86
C ALA A 152 13.14 -5.16 -19.54
N ARG A 153 12.77 -3.91 -19.84
CA ARG A 153 13.66 -2.88 -20.37
C ARG A 153 13.89 -1.82 -19.30
N TRP A 154 15.16 -1.46 -19.11
CA TRP A 154 15.61 -0.51 -18.11
C TRP A 154 16.40 0.63 -18.77
N ASN A 155 16.40 1.82 -18.17
CA ASN A 155 17.32 2.87 -18.59
C ASN A 155 18.76 2.48 -18.21
N VAL A 156 19.52 2.01 -19.21
CA VAL A 156 20.88 1.48 -19.03
C VAL A 156 21.88 2.48 -18.48
N ARG A 157 21.56 3.78 -18.42
CA ARG A 157 22.41 4.78 -17.74
C ARG A 157 22.42 4.59 -16.22
N TYR A 158 21.29 4.17 -15.64
CA TYR A 158 21.10 4.07 -14.20
C TYR A 158 21.08 2.62 -13.73
N TRP A 159 20.62 1.71 -14.59
CA TRP A 159 20.31 0.33 -14.21
C TRP A 159 21.11 -0.68 -15.05
N ALA A 160 21.52 -1.76 -14.39
CA ALA A 160 21.98 -3.01 -14.97
C ALA A 160 20.94 -4.09 -14.63
N ASN A 161 19.97 -4.30 -15.54
CA ASN A 161 18.93 -5.33 -15.42
C ASN A 161 18.13 -5.34 -14.10
N GLY A 162 17.79 -4.17 -13.56
CA GLY A 162 17.03 -4.03 -12.31
C GLY A 162 17.88 -3.73 -11.08
N THR A 163 19.21 -3.72 -11.21
CA THR A 163 20.13 -3.27 -10.16
C THR A 163 20.75 -1.92 -10.54
N PRO A 164 20.89 -0.94 -9.63
CA PRO A 164 21.61 0.30 -9.92
C PRO A 164 23.05 0.05 -10.35
N ARG A 165 23.57 0.85 -11.29
CA ARG A 165 24.98 0.75 -11.73
C ARG A 165 25.94 1.29 -10.69
N ASN A 166 27.19 0.81 -10.74
CA ASN A 166 28.29 1.36 -9.95
C ASN A 166 28.38 2.89 -10.10
N GLY A 167 28.41 3.61 -8.97
CA GLY A 167 28.45 5.07 -8.93
C GLY A 167 27.08 5.76 -9.07
N VAL A 168 26.00 5.01 -9.27
CA VAL A 168 24.62 5.52 -9.25
C VAL A 168 24.00 5.18 -7.90
N SER A 169 23.53 6.19 -7.14
CA SER A 169 22.82 5.93 -5.89
C SER A 169 21.45 5.28 -6.15
N THR A 170 20.96 4.53 -5.16
CA THR A 170 19.63 3.92 -5.22
C THR A 170 18.56 4.98 -5.43
N ALA A 171 18.61 6.09 -4.69
CA ALA A 171 17.68 7.21 -4.88
C ALA A 171 17.69 7.78 -6.30
N ALA A 172 18.88 7.98 -6.91
CA ALA A 172 18.98 8.52 -8.26
C ALA A 172 18.41 7.56 -9.31
N ALA A 173 18.66 6.26 -9.14
CA ALA A 173 18.14 5.23 -10.03
C ALA A 173 16.60 5.12 -9.94
N LEU A 174 16.05 5.13 -8.72
CA LEU A 174 14.61 5.13 -8.45
C LEU A 174 13.95 6.37 -9.06
N MET A 175 14.45 7.57 -8.78
CA MET A 175 13.91 8.82 -9.32
C MET A 175 13.88 8.83 -10.86
N ASP A 176 14.92 8.31 -11.53
CA ASP A 176 14.93 8.21 -13.00
C ASP A 176 13.78 7.34 -13.53
N ALA A 177 13.38 6.27 -12.81
CA ALA A 177 12.26 5.44 -13.22
C ALA A 177 10.94 6.23 -13.33
N PHE A 178 10.73 7.24 -12.48
CA PHE A 178 9.54 8.09 -12.46
C PHE A 178 9.65 9.30 -13.39
N GLN A 179 10.86 9.83 -13.56
CA GLN A 179 11.12 10.96 -14.46
C GLN A 179 11.25 10.55 -15.93
N SER A 180 11.57 9.28 -16.19
CA SER A 180 11.90 8.73 -17.50
C SER A 180 11.04 7.53 -17.89
N GLN A 181 9.79 7.47 -17.44
CA GLN A 181 8.91 6.28 -17.51
C GLN A 181 8.91 5.56 -18.87
N HIS A 182 8.88 6.30 -19.99
CA HIS A 182 8.92 5.73 -21.36
C HIS A 182 10.16 4.87 -21.68
N LYS A 183 11.26 5.03 -20.92
CA LYS A 183 12.47 4.20 -21.06
C LYS A 183 12.33 2.84 -20.40
N TYR A 184 11.30 2.63 -19.60
CA TYR A 184 11.09 1.42 -18.82
C TYR A 184 9.95 0.62 -19.43
N ALA A 185 10.20 -0.68 -19.63
CA ALA A 185 9.16 -1.66 -19.89
C ALA A 185 9.25 -2.73 -18.82
N ILE A 186 8.29 -2.77 -17.89
CA ILE A 186 8.40 -3.56 -16.66
C ILE A 186 7.04 -4.16 -16.30
N GLY A 187 7.06 -5.32 -15.63
CA GLY A 187 5.84 -5.97 -15.12
C GLY A 187 5.30 -5.28 -13.87
N CYS A 188 4.06 -5.63 -13.49
CA CYS A 188 3.33 -4.94 -12.41
C CYS A 188 3.97 -5.17 -11.05
N TYR A 189 4.59 -6.33 -10.86
CA TYR A 189 5.34 -6.66 -9.65
C TYR A 189 6.56 -5.73 -9.48
N THR A 190 7.37 -5.58 -10.52
CA THR A 190 8.52 -4.65 -10.53
C THR A 190 8.08 -3.19 -10.37
N ALA A 191 6.97 -2.80 -11.01
CA ALA A 191 6.41 -1.45 -10.89
C ALA A 191 6.01 -1.12 -9.45
N ALA A 192 5.31 -2.05 -8.76
CA ALA A 192 4.92 -1.90 -7.36
C ALA A 192 6.15 -1.74 -6.45
N LYS A 193 7.21 -2.52 -6.66
CA LYS A 193 8.45 -2.42 -5.87
C LYS A 193 9.19 -1.10 -6.09
N LEU A 194 9.32 -0.65 -7.34
CA LEU A 194 9.92 0.65 -7.66
C LEU A 194 9.16 1.79 -6.98
N LEU A 195 7.82 1.70 -6.98
CA LEU A 195 6.96 2.66 -6.31
C LEU A 195 7.15 2.66 -4.79
N MET A 196 7.12 1.50 -4.15
CA MET A 196 7.31 1.41 -2.71
C MET A 196 8.69 1.93 -2.29
N ALA A 197 9.74 1.56 -3.02
CA ALA A 197 11.08 2.07 -2.78
C ALA A 197 11.17 3.59 -2.99
N GLN A 198 10.66 4.12 -4.11
CA GLN A 198 10.68 5.55 -4.39
C GLN A 198 9.87 6.34 -3.35
N GLY A 199 8.64 5.89 -3.04
CA GLY A 199 7.75 6.59 -2.12
C GLY A 199 8.35 6.71 -0.71
N VAL A 200 9.06 5.69 -0.23
CA VAL A 200 9.76 5.71 1.06
C VAL A 200 11.00 6.59 1.01
N VAL A 201 11.88 6.40 0.00
CA VAL A 201 13.14 7.16 -0.11
C VAL A 201 12.86 8.66 -0.28
N ASP A 202 11.97 9.03 -1.19
CA ASP A 202 11.62 10.43 -1.44
C ASP A 202 10.90 11.08 -0.26
N TYR A 203 10.18 10.31 0.57
CA TYR A 203 9.54 10.85 1.78
C TYR A 203 10.59 11.44 2.73
N PHE A 204 11.65 10.68 3.05
CA PHE A 204 12.72 11.14 3.94
C PHE A 204 13.73 12.10 3.28
N GLN A 205 13.71 12.22 1.96
CA GLN A 205 14.49 13.24 1.25
C GLN A 205 13.79 14.60 1.20
N ARG A 206 12.47 14.60 0.96
CA ARG A 206 11.75 15.81 0.54
C ARG A 206 10.59 16.18 1.45
N VAL A 207 9.77 15.21 1.85
CA VAL A 207 8.52 15.49 2.58
C VAL A 207 8.79 15.72 4.06
N ARG A 208 9.59 14.84 4.68
CA ARG A 208 10.11 14.99 6.04
C ARG A 208 11.62 14.73 6.02
N PRO A 209 12.43 15.72 5.59
CA PRO A 209 13.88 15.56 5.44
C PRO A 209 14.55 15.01 6.71
N ASP A 210 15.14 13.82 6.61
CA ASP A 210 15.89 13.15 7.67
C ASP A 210 16.98 12.28 7.04
N ALA A 211 18.20 12.82 6.96
CA ALA A 211 19.33 12.16 6.30
C ALA A 211 19.73 10.82 6.96
N SER A 212 19.47 10.65 8.26
CA SER A 212 19.78 9.40 8.95
C SER A 212 18.78 8.31 8.56
N ARG A 213 17.48 8.64 8.55
CA ARG A 213 16.42 7.70 8.11
C ARG A 213 16.52 7.40 6.63
N GLU A 214 16.79 8.39 5.79
CA GLU A 214 17.07 8.22 4.36
C GLU A 214 18.21 7.22 4.12
N LEU A 215 19.38 7.45 4.74
CA LEU A 215 20.52 6.56 4.62
C LEU A 215 20.21 5.16 5.15
N GLY A 216 19.43 5.06 6.23
CA GLY A 216 18.95 3.79 6.76
C GLY A 216 18.10 3.02 5.75
N VAL A 217 17.15 3.68 5.09
CA VAL A 217 16.31 3.10 4.03
C VAL A 217 17.15 2.67 2.84
N GLU A 218 18.06 3.52 2.34
CA GLU A 218 18.91 3.17 1.20
C GLU A 218 19.82 1.97 1.49
N ARG A 219 20.39 1.91 2.70
CA ARG A 219 21.18 0.75 3.14
C ARG A 219 20.34 -0.52 3.19
N ARG A 220 19.11 -0.46 3.70
CA ARG A 220 18.17 -1.60 3.73
C ARG A 220 17.90 -2.13 2.32
N LEU A 221 17.61 -1.23 1.39
CA LEU A 221 17.40 -1.58 -0.01
C LEU A 221 18.63 -2.30 -0.60
N ALA A 222 19.83 -1.81 -0.30
CA ALA A 222 21.08 -2.35 -0.84
C ALA A 222 21.62 -3.63 -0.13
N LEU A 223 20.98 -4.12 0.94
CA LEU A 223 21.53 -5.17 1.84
C LEU A 223 22.02 -6.43 1.12
N ASP A 224 21.35 -6.83 0.05
CA ASP A 224 21.62 -8.07 -0.70
C ASP A 224 22.07 -7.79 -2.15
N GLY A 225 22.48 -6.54 -2.42
CA GLY A 225 22.93 -6.10 -3.74
C GLY A 225 21.80 -5.81 -4.73
N ASP A 226 20.52 -5.99 -4.38
CA ASP A 226 19.39 -5.68 -5.27
C ASP A 226 18.27 -4.91 -4.54
N PRO A 227 18.05 -3.61 -4.85
CA PRO A 227 17.05 -2.79 -4.16
C PRO A 227 15.61 -3.21 -4.42
N LEU A 228 15.35 -4.12 -5.36
CA LEU A 228 14.01 -4.58 -5.72
C LEU A 228 13.76 -6.03 -5.31
N VAL A 229 14.69 -6.69 -4.61
CA VAL A 229 14.42 -7.99 -3.97
C VAL A 229 13.91 -7.77 -2.56
N ASP A 230 12.93 -8.56 -2.14
CA ASP A 230 12.37 -8.58 -0.77
C ASP A 230 11.96 -7.19 -0.24
N VAL A 231 11.46 -6.28 -1.09
CA VAL A 231 10.89 -4.99 -0.65
C VAL A 231 9.73 -5.25 0.31
N GLU A 232 8.86 -6.18 -0.08
CA GLU A 232 7.83 -6.81 0.70
C GLU A 232 8.30 -8.10 1.38
N PRO A 233 7.68 -8.51 2.50
CA PRO A 233 7.91 -9.82 3.10
C PRO A 233 7.49 -10.97 2.15
N PRO A 234 8.22 -12.11 2.11
CA PRO A 234 7.84 -13.27 1.28
C PRO A 234 6.45 -13.79 1.56
N ARG A 235 5.97 -13.65 2.81
CA ARG A 235 4.60 -13.98 3.22
C ARG A 235 3.52 -13.39 2.31
N MET A 236 3.77 -12.26 1.63
CA MET A 236 2.85 -11.72 0.64
C MET A 236 2.46 -12.73 -0.45
N TRP A 237 3.33 -13.71 -0.71
CA TRP A 237 3.21 -14.71 -1.76
C TRP A 237 2.92 -16.11 -1.19
N SER A 238 2.47 -16.23 0.06
CA SER A 238 2.24 -17.53 0.70
C SER A 238 1.09 -18.35 0.11
N PHE A 239 0.26 -17.73 -0.74
CA PHE A 239 -0.80 -18.41 -1.49
C PHE A 239 -0.27 -19.16 -2.73
N GLU A 240 0.97 -18.88 -3.16
CA GLU A 240 1.59 -19.54 -4.32
C GLU A 240 1.92 -20.99 -4.00
N LYS A 241 1.67 -21.88 -4.98
CA LYS A 241 1.87 -23.33 -4.79
C LYS A 241 3.32 -23.72 -4.49
N GLU A 242 4.27 -22.98 -5.05
CA GLU A 242 5.72 -23.22 -4.89
C GLU A 242 6.36 -22.37 -3.78
N PHE A 243 5.54 -21.74 -2.92
CA PHE A 243 6.03 -20.95 -1.80
C PHE A 243 6.86 -21.78 -0.83
N ASP A 244 8.04 -21.29 -0.44
CA ASP A 244 8.88 -21.90 0.58
C ASP A 244 8.42 -21.48 1.99
N PRO A 245 7.83 -22.39 2.80
CA PRO A 245 7.33 -22.07 4.13
C PRO A 245 8.42 -21.62 5.10
N ALA A 246 9.69 -21.97 4.85
CA ALA A 246 10.81 -21.53 5.69
C ALA A 246 11.02 -20.01 5.63
N THR A 247 10.52 -19.33 4.59
CA THR A 247 10.65 -17.88 4.41
C THR A 247 9.51 -17.07 5.02
N LEU A 248 8.48 -17.72 5.60
CA LEU A 248 7.24 -17.10 6.05
C LEU A 248 7.42 -16.00 7.13
N SER A 249 8.45 -16.13 7.96
CA SER A 249 8.77 -15.15 9.02
C SER A 249 9.77 -14.09 8.58
N ARG A 250 10.32 -14.19 7.35
CA ARG A 250 11.32 -13.23 6.87
C ARG A 250 10.67 -11.85 6.70
N PRO A 251 11.24 -10.79 7.31
CA PRO A 251 10.72 -9.44 7.12
C PRO A 251 11.02 -8.94 5.70
N GLY A 252 10.19 -8.00 5.23
CA GLY A 252 10.51 -7.21 4.05
C GLY A 252 11.50 -6.10 4.38
N LYS A 253 12.16 -5.55 3.38
CA LYS A 253 13.11 -4.42 3.56
C LYS A 253 12.38 -3.14 3.93
N LEU A 254 11.21 -2.90 3.32
CA LEU A 254 10.45 -1.65 3.47
C LEU A 254 9.02 -1.86 3.96
N LEU A 255 8.44 -3.04 3.72
CA LEU A 255 7.04 -3.30 4.01
C LEU A 255 6.88 -4.36 5.11
N ARG A 256 5.70 -4.34 5.72
CA ARG A 256 5.16 -5.35 6.64
C ARG A 256 3.80 -5.82 6.12
N ILE A 257 3.33 -6.99 6.57
CA ILE A 257 2.02 -7.51 6.19
C ILE A 257 0.99 -7.10 7.26
N ALA A 258 -0.09 -6.47 6.84
CA ALA A 258 -1.34 -6.43 7.60
C ALA A 258 -2.15 -7.68 7.22
N GLU A 259 -2.57 -8.45 8.23
CA GLU A 259 -3.30 -9.71 8.07
C GLU A 259 -4.76 -9.55 8.52
N HIS A 260 -5.62 -10.50 8.12
CA HIS A 260 -7.04 -10.53 8.49
C HIS A 260 -7.78 -9.24 8.12
N VAL A 261 -7.40 -8.66 6.97
CA VAL A 261 -7.97 -7.43 6.46
C VAL A 261 -9.31 -7.73 5.80
N ALA A 262 -10.37 -7.04 6.24
CA ALA A 262 -11.69 -7.16 5.65
C ALA A 262 -11.64 -6.85 4.13
N PRO A 263 -12.48 -7.50 3.30
CA PRO A 263 -12.25 -7.51 1.85
C PRO A 263 -12.29 -6.13 1.17
N ARG A 264 -13.06 -5.19 1.73
CA ARG A 264 -13.22 -3.81 1.26
C ARG A 264 -12.49 -2.77 2.14
N ASN A 265 -11.64 -3.23 3.05
CA ASN A 265 -10.79 -2.38 3.86
C ASN A 265 -9.40 -2.22 3.21
N PHE A 266 -9.10 -1.00 2.78
CA PHE A 266 -7.88 -0.57 2.13
C PHE A 266 -7.52 0.82 2.69
N ILE A 267 -6.25 1.01 3.04
CA ILE A 267 -5.75 2.33 3.41
C ILE A 267 -4.88 2.83 2.25
N PRO A 268 -5.04 4.09 1.81
CA PRO A 268 -4.25 4.61 0.70
C PRO A 268 -2.75 4.33 0.91
N GLY A 269 -2.08 3.92 -0.18
CA GLY A 269 -0.70 3.45 -0.16
C GLY A 269 -0.51 1.97 0.19
N ASP A 270 -1.59 1.21 0.47
CA ASP A 270 -1.49 -0.25 0.54
C ASP A 270 -1.13 -0.86 -0.81
N TRP A 271 -0.31 -1.90 -0.78
CA TRP A 271 -0.15 -2.82 -1.89
C TRP A 271 -0.97 -4.09 -1.64
N ALA A 272 -1.97 -4.28 -2.49
CA ALA A 272 -2.83 -5.45 -2.53
C ALA A 272 -2.55 -6.31 -3.77
N TYR A 273 -3.01 -7.56 -3.74
CA TYR A 273 -2.95 -8.47 -4.86
C TYR A 273 -4.32 -9.08 -5.14
N PHE A 274 -4.75 -8.96 -6.40
CA PHE A 274 -5.98 -9.58 -6.90
C PHE A 274 -5.58 -10.85 -7.63
N VAL A 275 -5.80 -12.01 -7.01
CA VAL A 275 -5.43 -13.32 -7.54
C VAL A 275 -6.34 -13.68 -8.71
N ASN A 276 -5.78 -14.21 -9.80
CA ASN A 276 -6.60 -14.86 -10.81
C ASN A 276 -6.91 -16.29 -10.38
N THR A 277 -8.16 -16.58 -10.04
CA THR A 277 -8.60 -17.93 -9.64
C THR A 277 -9.05 -18.80 -10.80
N ASP A 278 -8.96 -18.32 -12.06
CA ASP A 278 -9.28 -19.14 -13.23
C ASP A 278 -8.20 -20.22 -13.47
N PRO A 279 -8.53 -21.52 -13.40
CA PRO A 279 -7.53 -22.59 -13.45
C PRO A 279 -6.85 -22.74 -14.83
N ARG A 280 -7.40 -22.15 -15.89
CA ARG A 280 -6.79 -22.22 -17.24
C ARG A 280 -5.75 -21.15 -17.43
N PHE A 281 -5.94 -19.98 -16.82
CA PHE A 281 -5.09 -18.81 -17.03
C PHE A 281 -4.22 -18.45 -15.82
N SER A 282 -4.53 -18.89 -14.61
CA SER A 282 -3.79 -18.52 -13.40
C SER A 282 -2.31 -18.93 -13.40
N GLN A 283 -1.94 -19.97 -14.16
CA GLN A 283 -0.55 -20.42 -14.29
C GLN A 283 0.17 -19.81 -15.52
N LYS A 284 -0.52 -18.99 -16.31
CA LYS A 284 0.05 -18.38 -17.50
C LYS A 284 0.79 -17.11 -17.10
N THR A 285 2.02 -16.96 -17.56
CA THR A 285 2.84 -15.76 -17.29
C THR A 285 2.11 -14.48 -17.67
N GLY A 286 1.96 -13.58 -16.69
CA GLY A 286 1.25 -12.30 -16.79
C GLY A 286 -0.24 -12.36 -16.44
N TYR A 287 -0.80 -13.54 -16.17
CA TYR A 287 -2.22 -13.75 -15.85
C TYR A 287 -2.43 -14.31 -14.44
N GLU A 288 -1.39 -14.38 -13.62
CA GLU A 288 -1.42 -14.97 -12.27
C GLU A 288 -2.28 -14.14 -11.31
N GLY A 289 -2.27 -12.83 -11.52
CA GLY A 289 -3.02 -11.87 -10.73
C GLY A 289 -2.51 -10.46 -10.97
N SER A 290 -3.08 -9.50 -10.26
CA SER A 290 -2.80 -8.09 -10.46
C SER A 290 -2.31 -7.43 -9.18
N ASN A 291 -1.08 -6.91 -9.25
CA ASN A 291 -0.52 -6.01 -8.24
C ASN A 291 -1.25 -4.67 -8.31
N ALA A 292 -1.77 -4.21 -7.18
CA ALA A 292 -2.58 -3.00 -7.11
C ALA A 292 -2.18 -2.13 -5.92
N ILE A 293 -2.07 -0.82 -6.16
CA ILE A 293 -1.79 0.17 -5.12
C ILE A 293 -3.06 0.98 -4.90
N TYR A 294 -3.57 0.99 -3.67
CA TYR A 294 -4.77 1.75 -3.37
C TYR A 294 -4.47 3.25 -3.30
N LEU A 295 -5.21 4.07 -4.07
CA LEU A 295 -5.03 5.52 -4.18
C LEU A 295 -5.92 6.30 -3.20
N GLY A 296 -6.79 5.62 -2.46
CA GLY A 296 -7.98 6.25 -1.89
C GLY A 296 -9.11 6.38 -2.90
N ARG A 297 -10.24 6.94 -2.46
CA ARG A 297 -11.40 7.31 -3.29
C ARG A 297 -12.00 6.12 -4.04
N GLY A 298 -11.84 4.91 -3.49
CA GLY A 298 -12.27 3.67 -4.15
C GLY A 298 -11.48 3.33 -5.42
N LYS A 299 -10.26 3.87 -5.58
CA LYS A 299 -9.44 3.74 -6.78
C LYS A 299 -8.10 3.06 -6.53
N PHE A 300 -7.60 2.37 -7.55
CA PHE A 300 -6.30 1.70 -7.59
C PHE A 300 -5.47 2.23 -8.75
N GLY A 301 -4.16 2.33 -8.54
CA GLY A 301 -3.22 2.84 -9.53
C GLY A 301 -3.17 2.00 -10.80
N ASP A 302 -3.09 2.68 -11.94
CA ASP A 302 -2.77 2.08 -13.23
C ASP A 302 -1.33 2.40 -13.63
N PHE A 303 -0.48 1.40 -13.59
CA PHE A 303 0.95 1.55 -13.89
C PHE A 303 1.24 1.89 -15.35
N TYR A 304 0.30 1.61 -16.26
CA TYR A 304 0.50 1.67 -17.71
C TYR A 304 -0.41 2.67 -18.42
N ASN A 305 -1.32 3.28 -17.68
CA ASN A 305 -2.33 4.21 -18.21
C ASN A 305 -3.23 3.59 -19.30
N ASP A 306 -3.63 2.33 -19.13
CA ASP A 306 -4.64 1.67 -19.96
C ASP A 306 -6.09 2.14 -19.62
N ASN A 307 -6.29 2.74 -18.43
CA ASN A 307 -7.57 3.23 -17.93
C ASN A 307 -7.45 4.60 -17.23
N HIS A 308 -6.83 5.59 -17.89
CA HIS A 308 -6.77 6.98 -17.40
C HIS A 308 -6.19 7.08 -15.97
N HIS A 309 -5.05 6.41 -15.75
CA HIS A 309 -4.27 6.35 -14.51
C HIS A 309 -4.91 5.66 -13.29
N ALA A 310 -6.16 5.21 -13.35
CA ALA A 310 -6.77 4.52 -12.20
C ALA A 310 -7.90 3.56 -12.58
N TYR A 311 -8.11 2.54 -11.74
CA TYR A 311 -9.25 1.63 -11.79
C TYR A 311 -10.09 1.79 -10.53
N THR A 312 -11.42 1.73 -10.61
CA THR A 312 -12.24 1.50 -9.41
C THR A 312 -12.05 0.09 -8.88
N PHE A 313 -12.47 -0.19 -7.64
CA PHE A 313 -12.45 -1.54 -7.09
C PHE A 313 -13.16 -2.56 -7.99
N ASP A 314 -14.39 -2.24 -8.42
CA ASP A 314 -15.16 -3.11 -9.33
C ASP A 314 -14.43 -3.28 -10.67
N GLN A 315 -13.82 -2.23 -11.21
CA GLN A 315 -13.03 -2.35 -12.44
C GLN A 315 -11.79 -3.24 -12.26
N LYS A 316 -11.18 -3.30 -11.07
CA LYS A 316 -10.08 -4.25 -10.77
C LYS A 316 -10.57 -5.70 -10.70
N LEU A 317 -11.72 -5.92 -10.06
CA LEU A 317 -12.35 -7.26 -10.04
C LEU A 317 -12.68 -7.72 -11.45
N ASP A 318 -13.33 -6.85 -12.24
CA ASP A 318 -13.66 -7.12 -13.63
C ASP A 318 -12.38 -7.33 -14.47
N GLU A 319 -11.36 -6.48 -14.35
CA GLU A 319 -10.10 -6.64 -15.08
C GLU A 319 -9.51 -8.05 -14.92
N VAL A 320 -9.34 -8.53 -13.69
CA VAL A 320 -8.77 -9.86 -13.44
C VAL A 320 -9.75 -10.96 -13.86
N TYR A 321 -11.05 -10.78 -13.65
CA TYR A 321 -12.04 -11.77 -14.06
C TYR A 321 -12.05 -12.00 -15.57
N GLN A 322 -12.00 -10.93 -16.37
CA GLN A 322 -12.10 -10.97 -17.84
C GLN A 322 -10.90 -11.61 -18.53
N TRP A 323 -9.81 -11.90 -17.80
CA TRP A 323 -8.67 -12.64 -18.32
C TRP A 323 -9.04 -14.03 -18.84
N ARG A 324 -10.05 -14.67 -18.23
CA ARG A 324 -10.64 -15.93 -18.72
C ARG A 324 -11.23 -15.82 -20.13
N ASN A 325 -11.64 -14.61 -20.51
CA ASN A 325 -12.21 -14.26 -21.81
C ASN A 325 -11.14 -13.72 -22.77
N GLY A 326 -9.86 -13.77 -22.40
CA GLY A 326 -8.76 -13.27 -23.21
C GLY A 326 -8.68 -11.76 -23.32
N VAL A 327 -9.21 -11.02 -22.33
CA VAL A 327 -9.13 -9.56 -22.22
C VAL A 327 -7.89 -9.18 -21.41
N PHE A 328 -6.71 -9.07 -22.04
CA PHE A 328 -5.51 -8.71 -21.28
C PHE A 328 -5.35 -7.20 -21.12
N SER A 329 -5.60 -6.44 -22.19
CA SER A 329 -5.67 -4.97 -22.13
C SER A 329 -7.11 -4.57 -22.39
N ARG A 330 -7.69 -3.76 -21.51
CA ARG A 330 -9.09 -3.35 -21.64
C ARG A 330 -9.28 -2.50 -22.89
N SER A 331 -8.32 -1.62 -23.20
CA SER A 331 -8.39 -0.77 -24.39
C SER A 331 -8.29 -1.59 -25.68
N ARG A 332 -7.40 -2.59 -25.74
CA ARG A 332 -7.19 -3.42 -26.93
C ARG A 332 -8.24 -4.51 -27.11
N ASP A 333 -8.63 -5.15 -26.02
CA ASP A 333 -9.43 -6.38 -26.02
C ASP A 333 -10.91 -6.11 -25.63
N PHE A 334 -11.36 -4.84 -25.62
CA PHE A 334 -12.69 -4.43 -25.14
C PHE A 334 -13.87 -5.24 -25.71
N ARG A 335 -13.76 -5.71 -26.96
CA ARG A 335 -14.81 -6.48 -27.64
C ARG A 335 -15.05 -7.88 -27.06
N LYS A 336 -14.13 -8.39 -26.23
CA LYS A 336 -14.24 -9.71 -25.60
C LYS A 336 -14.78 -9.63 -24.17
N ILE A 337 -14.98 -8.42 -23.64
CA ILE A 337 -15.52 -8.21 -22.29
C ILE A 337 -16.94 -8.77 -22.23
N GLN A 338 -17.20 -9.57 -21.21
CA GLN A 338 -18.54 -10.08 -20.89
C GLN A 338 -19.09 -9.34 -19.68
N GLU A 339 -20.39 -9.08 -19.65
CA GLU A 339 -21.00 -8.39 -18.52
C GLU A 339 -20.97 -9.26 -17.25
N MET A 340 -20.69 -8.64 -16.10
CA MET A 340 -20.75 -9.28 -14.79
C MET A 340 -22.00 -8.82 -14.03
N SER A 341 -22.64 -9.75 -13.33
CA SER A 341 -23.77 -9.44 -12.46
C SER A 341 -23.32 -8.79 -11.15
N ALA A 342 -24.23 -8.12 -10.43
CA ALA A 342 -23.95 -7.62 -9.08
C ALA A 342 -23.49 -8.73 -8.11
N GLN A 343 -24.06 -9.93 -8.24
CA GLN A 343 -23.65 -11.09 -7.44
C GLN A 343 -22.22 -11.55 -7.76
N ASP A 344 -21.77 -11.37 -9.00
CA ASP A 344 -20.38 -11.66 -9.34
C ASP A 344 -19.43 -10.70 -8.64
N TYR A 345 -19.73 -9.39 -8.59
CA TYR A 345 -18.91 -8.44 -7.85
C TYR A 345 -18.84 -8.78 -6.36
N GLU A 346 -19.97 -9.08 -5.73
CA GLU A 346 -20.01 -9.48 -4.31
C GLU A 346 -19.22 -10.77 -4.03
N ARG A 347 -19.28 -11.75 -4.93
CA ARG A 347 -18.49 -12.98 -4.81
C ARG A 347 -17.00 -12.73 -5.03
N LEU A 348 -16.63 -12.00 -6.09
CA LEU A 348 -15.25 -11.75 -6.45
C LEU A 348 -14.52 -10.84 -5.47
N ALA A 349 -15.25 -10.00 -4.73
CA ALA A 349 -14.70 -9.18 -3.67
C ALA A 349 -14.14 -9.99 -2.49
N ARG A 350 -14.51 -11.26 -2.32
CA ARG A 350 -14.10 -12.13 -1.22
C ARG A 350 -12.69 -12.70 -1.39
N THR A 351 -12.23 -13.49 -0.41
CA THR A 351 -10.97 -14.21 -0.49
C THR A 351 -11.00 -15.34 -1.52
N PRO A 352 -9.85 -15.77 -2.08
CA PRO A 352 -9.78 -16.91 -2.98
C PRO A 352 -10.41 -18.19 -2.41
N GLU A 353 -10.26 -18.43 -1.11
CA GLU A 353 -10.84 -19.57 -0.39
C GLU A 353 -12.38 -19.54 -0.39
N GLU A 354 -12.95 -18.33 -0.45
CA GLU A 354 -14.40 -18.09 -0.52
C GLU A 354 -14.90 -17.91 -1.98
N GLY A 355 -14.06 -18.21 -2.97
CA GLY A 355 -14.38 -18.11 -4.40
C GLY A 355 -14.25 -16.71 -4.98
N GLY A 356 -13.59 -15.81 -4.27
CA GLY A 356 -13.26 -14.46 -4.70
C GLY A 356 -11.86 -14.31 -5.28
N LEU A 357 -11.36 -13.07 -5.33
CA LEU A 357 -10.06 -12.71 -5.92
C LEU A 357 -9.15 -11.93 -4.97
N VAL A 358 -9.67 -11.42 -3.85
CA VAL A 358 -8.97 -10.44 -3.03
C VAL A 358 -8.36 -11.13 -1.82
N LEU A 359 -7.03 -11.15 -1.71
CA LEU A 359 -6.38 -11.68 -0.51
C LEU A 359 -6.83 -10.93 0.75
N ASP A 360 -6.76 -11.53 1.93
CA ASP A 360 -7.02 -10.87 3.23
C ASP A 360 -5.76 -10.23 3.83
N ILE A 361 -4.69 -10.07 3.02
CA ILE A 361 -3.44 -9.44 3.41
C ILE A 361 -3.15 -8.17 2.61
N ARG A 362 -2.47 -7.20 3.22
CA ARG A 362 -1.97 -5.98 2.55
C ARG A 362 -0.51 -5.76 2.91
N ALA A 363 0.34 -5.49 1.93
CA ALA A 363 1.67 -5.00 2.20
C ALA A 363 1.59 -3.49 2.51
N THR A 364 2.08 -3.10 3.68
CA THR A 364 2.02 -1.73 4.20
C THR A 364 3.41 -1.25 4.58
N PRO A 365 3.69 0.06 4.54
CA PRO A 365 5.00 0.57 4.93
C PRO A 365 5.33 0.33 6.40
N GLN A 366 6.60 0.00 6.67
CA GLN A 366 7.15 -0.08 8.03
C GLN A 366 7.18 1.29 8.72
N LEU A 367 7.37 1.28 10.05
CA LEU A 367 7.50 2.48 10.86
C LEU A 367 8.98 2.86 10.99
N PHE A 368 9.53 3.44 9.92
CA PHE A 368 10.96 3.76 9.81
C PHE A 368 11.44 4.70 10.92
N GLY A 369 12.42 4.25 11.69
CA GLY A 369 12.97 4.99 12.82
C GLY A 369 12.25 4.77 14.15
N TYR A 370 11.23 3.91 14.18
CA TYR A 370 10.45 3.59 15.38
C TYR A 370 10.44 2.10 15.73
N GLU A 371 10.54 1.22 14.73
CA GLU A 371 10.64 -0.24 14.91
C GLU A 371 12.10 -0.69 15.10
N THR A 372 12.31 -1.62 16.04
CA THR A 372 13.59 -2.34 16.18
C THR A 372 13.79 -3.24 14.96
N GLN A 373 14.96 -3.12 14.34
CA GLN A 373 15.24 -3.83 13.09
C GLN A 373 15.60 -5.29 13.40
N PRO A 374 14.95 -6.27 12.74
CA PRO A 374 15.51 -7.62 12.70
C PRO A 374 16.91 -7.53 12.06
N PRO A 375 17.90 -8.29 12.55
CA PRO A 375 19.19 -8.37 11.87
C PRO A 375 18.97 -8.80 10.41
N PRO A 376 19.78 -8.31 9.46
CA PRO A 376 19.66 -8.71 8.07
C PRO A 376 19.72 -10.24 7.99
N ALA A 377 18.69 -10.86 7.42
CA ALA A 377 18.66 -12.30 7.25
C ALA A 377 19.89 -12.70 6.41
N ALA A 378 20.76 -13.55 6.97
CA ALA A 378 21.78 -14.21 6.18
C ALA A 378 21.06 -15.04 5.12
N ARG A 379 21.40 -14.82 3.85
CA ARG A 379 20.93 -15.68 2.76
C ARG A 379 21.56 -17.06 2.85
#